data_AF-A0A6L2PC37-F1
#
_entry.id   AF-A0A6L2PC37-F1
#
_cell.length_a   1.000
_cell.length_b   1.000
_cell.length_c   1.000
_cell.angle_alpha   90.00
_cell.angle_beta   90.00
_cell.angle_gamma   90.00
#
_symmetry.space_group_name_H-M   'P 1'
#
loop_
_entity.id
_entity.type
_entity.pdbx_description
1 polymer ?
#
loop_
_entity_poly.entity_id
_entity_poly.type
_entity_poly.pdbx_seq_one_letter_code
_entity_poly.pdbx_strand_id
1 'polypeptide(L)'
;CKKVIAVDYMQQCPEEPNMAVSFKDLVILQINENQCAFTGQIEFLKPIDEPWKLHFRLRKCKSKDNSKSCQDFFKFEMDKICSKLADRNQVWAGFLEDMHIDTKCPLQP
;
A
#
# COMPACT_ATOMS: atom_id res chain seq x y z
N CYS A 1 -18.07 22.92 10.55
CA CYS A 1 -16.64 22.84 10.15
C CYS A 1 -16.42 21.60 9.28
N LYS A 2 -16.09 21.77 7.99
CA LYS A 2 -15.58 20.67 7.16
C LYS A 2 -14.14 20.39 7.63
N LYS A 3 -13.84 19.17 8.07
CA LYS A 3 -12.46 18.75 8.36
C LYS A 3 -11.82 18.32 7.05
N VAL A 4 -10.70 18.95 6.69
CA VAL A 4 -9.86 18.54 5.56
C VAL A 4 -9.25 17.19 5.91
N ILE A 5 -9.50 16.17 5.08
CA ILE A 5 -8.80 14.90 5.16
C ILE A 5 -7.49 15.10 4.39
N ALA A 6 -6.37 15.06 5.11
CA ALA A 6 -5.05 15.15 4.52
C ALA A 6 -4.25 13.91 4.93
N VAL A 7 -3.55 13.32 3.97
CA VAL A 7 -2.59 12.26 4.26
C VAL A 7 -1.27 12.92 4.61
N ASP A 8 -0.73 12.58 5.77
CA ASP A 8 0.42 13.29 6.36
C ASP A 8 1.75 12.81 5.77
N TYR A 9 1.94 11.50 5.76
CA TYR A 9 3.11 10.83 5.20
C TYR A 9 2.79 9.37 4.92
N MET A 10 3.65 8.74 4.13
CA MET A 10 3.70 7.30 3.94
C MET A 10 5.13 6.85 4.17
N GLN A 11 5.32 5.79 4.93
CA GLN A 11 6.64 5.22 5.18
C GLN A 11 6.53 3.70 5.26
N GLN A 12 7.59 3.03 4.84
CA GLN A 12 7.76 1.61 5.10
C GLN A 12 8.04 1.41 6.60
N CYS A 13 7.42 0.39 7.21
CA CYS A 13 7.65 0.09 8.62
C CYS A 13 9.13 -0.25 8.87
N PRO A 14 9.84 0.51 9.73
CA PRO A 14 11.29 0.32 9.93
C PRO A 14 11.62 -0.93 10.74
N GLU A 15 10.64 -1.52 11.43
CA GLU A 15 10.81 -2.64 12.35
C GLU A 15 10.82 -4.02 11.68
N GLU A 16 10.63 -4.09 10.35
CA GLU A 16 10.55 -5.36 9.60
C GLU A 16 11.88 -5.66 8.86
N PRO A 17 12.81 -6.41 9.47
CA PRO A 17 14.04 -6.80 8.79
C PRO A 17 13.75 -7.81 7.67
N ASN A 18 14.41 -7.64 6.53
CA ASN A 18 14.39 -8.55 5.37
C ASN A 18 13.13 -8.53 4.46
N MET A 19 12.52 -7.37 4.28
CA MET A 19 11.43 -7.17 3.32
C MET A 19 11.83 -7.58 1.88
N ALA A 20 10.95 -8.29 1.18
CA ALA A 20 11.12 -8.66 -0.22
C ALA A 20 10.80 -7.50 -1.19
N VAL A 21 10.11 -6.46 -0.70
CA VAL A 21 9.79 -5.23 -1.43
C VAL A 21 10.31 -4.03 -0.64
N SER A 22 10.91 -3.08 -1.34
CA SER A 22 11.31 -1.79 -0.80
C SER A 22 10.55 -0.68 -1.51
N PHE A 23 9.97 0.23 -0.73
CA PHE A 23 9.37 1.46 -1.25
C PHE A 23 10.30 2.64 -1.00
N LYS A 24 10.79 3.27 -2.06
CA LYS A 24 11.68 4.44 -2.01
C LYS A 24 10.99 5.68 -2.55
N ASP A 25 11.46 6.84 -2.08
CA ASP A 25 11.03 8.15 -2.57
C ASP A 25 9.50 8.33 -2.61
N LEU A 26 8.80 7.74 -1.63
CA LEU A 26 7.36 7.84 -1.51
C LEU A 26 6.96 9.28 -1.15
N VAL A 27 6.20 9.90 -2.05
CA VAL A 27 5.64 11.24 -1.88
C VAL A 27 4.14 11.17 -2.11
N ILE A 28 3.39 11.91 -1.29
CA ILE A 28 1.95 12.06 -1.42
C ILE A 28 1.66 13.48 -1.87
N LEU A 29 0.92 13.61 -2.96
CA LEU A 29 0.48 14.89 -3.51
C LEU A 29 -1.04 14.99 -3.37
N GLN A 30 -1.51 15.88 -2.51
CA GLN A 30 -2.93 16.19 -2.42
C GLN A 30 -3.34 17.03 -3.63
N ILE A 31 -4.09 16.46 -4.56
CA ILE A 31 -4.54 17.17 -5.77
C ILE A 31 -5.74 18.06 -5.44
N ASN A 32 -6.72 17.54 -4.69
CA ASN A 32 -7.89 18.27 -4.19
C ASN A 32 -8.50 17.55 -2.97
N GLU A 33 -9.64 18.02 -2.44
CA GLU A 33 -10.28 17.46 -1.23
C GLU A 33 -10.62 15.96 -1.30
N ASN A 34 -10.74 15.38 -2.50
CA ASN A 34 -11.14 13.99 -2.71
C ASN A 34 -10.09 13.16 -3.45
N GLN A 35 -8.95 13.74 -3.82
CA GLN A 35 -7.94 13.08 -4.66
C GLN A 35 -6.53 13.31 -4.12
N CYS A 36 -5.82 12.19 -3.97
CA CYS A 36 -4.39 12.16 -3.69
C CYS A 36 -3.69 11.35 -4.77
N ALA A 37 -2.52 11.79 -5.20
CA ALA A 37 -1.59 10.98 -5.97
C ALA A 37 -0.48 10.48 -5.06
N PHE A 38 -0.03 9.26 -5.33
CA PHE A 38 1.12 8.64 -4.70
C PHE A 38 2.19 8.48 -5.77
N THR A 39 3.38 8.99 -5.50
CA THR A 39 4.54 8.85 -6.39
C THR A 39 5.66 8.20 -5.59
N GLY A 40 6.41 7.31 -6.22
CA GLY A 40 7.59 6.69 -5.62
C GLY A 40 8.09 5.53 -6.45
N GLN A 41 9.07 4.83 -5.91
CA GLN A 41 9.69 3.66 -6.53
C GLN A 41 9.38 2.41 -5.71
N ILE A 42 9.02 1.34 -6.42
CA ILE A 42 8.84 0.01 -5.85
C ILE A 42 9.99 -0.85 -6.38
N GLU A 43 10.80 -1.38 -5.48
CA GLU A 43 11.89 -2.29 -5.79
C GLU A 43 11.61 -3.67 -5.22
N PHE A 44 11.69 -4.70 -6.04
CA PHE A 44 11.62 -6.09 -5.60
C PHE A 44 13.05 -6.54 -5.25
N LEU A 45 13.33 -6.77 -3.97
CA LEU A 45 14.67 -7.16 -3.49
C LEU A 45 14.90 -8.67 -3.58
N LYS A 46 13.81 -9.45 -3.60
CA LYS A 46 13.81 -10.91 -3.66
C LYS A 46 12.62 -11.37 -4.51
N PRO A 47 12.70 -12.55 -5.15
CA PRO A 47 11.54 -13.13 -5.82
C PRO A 47 10.36 -13.29 -4.85
N ILE A 48 9.17 -12.85 -5.27
CA ILE A 48 7.94 -12.98 -4.48
C ILE A 48 7.02 -13.98 -5.18
N ASP A 49 6.73 -15.06 -4.47
CA ASP A 49 5.83 -16.13 -4.92
C ASP A 49 4.79 -16.43 -3.83
N GLU A 50 3.87 -17.34 -4.14
CA GLU A 50 2.93 -17.84 -3.15
C GLU A 50 3.63 -18.57 -1.98
N PRO A 51 3.10 -18.48 -0.73
CA PRO A 51 1.88 -17.79 -0.35
C PRO A 51 2.10 -16.29 -0.08
N TRP A 52 1.58 -15.42 -0.95
CA TRP A 52 1.62 -13.97 -0.72
C TRP A 52 0.26 -13.48 -0.19
N LYS A 53 0.31 -12.89 1.01
CA LYS A 53 -0.84 -12.35 1.73
C LYS A 53 -0.73 -10.84 1.93
N LEU A 54 -1.86 -10.15 1.79
CA LEU A 54 -1.99 -8.73 2.06
C LEU A 54 -2.93 -8.55 3.23
N HIS A 55 -2.42 -7.91 4.28
CA HIS A 55 -3.21 -7.51 5.44
C HIS A 55 -3.26 -5.99 5.47
N PHE A 56 -4.44 -5.44 5.21
CA PHE A 56 -4.71 -4.01 5.34
C PHE A 56 -5.45 -3.75 6.65
N ARG A 57 -4.95 -2.80 7.43
CA ARG A 57 -5.60 -2.35 8.66
C ARG A 57 -5.65 -0.83 8.69
N LEU A 58 -6.86 -0.32 8.82
CA LEU A 58 -7.11 1.10 9.06
C LEU A 58 -7.46 1.29 10.53
N ARG A 59 -6.68 2.11 11.21
CA ARG A 59 -6.90 2.47 12.62
C ARG A 59 -7.31 3.93 12.73
N LYS A 60 -8.24 4.20 13.63
CA LYS A 60 -8.70 5.55 13.96
C LYS A 60 -8.27 5.91 15.37
N CYS A 61 -7.54 7.02 15.50
CA CYS A 61 -7.03 7.54 16.76
C CYS A 61 -7.77 8.83 17.14
N LYS A 62 -7.84 9.15 18.44
CA LYS A 62 -8.49 10.41 18.90
C LYS A 62 -7.69 11.65 18.51
N SER A 63 -6.37 11.53 18.46
CA SER A 63 -5.43 12.53 17.97
C SER A 63 -4.20 11.85 17.36
N LYS A 64 -3.42 12.58 16.56
CA LYS A 64 -2.16 12.08 15.97
C LYS A 64 -1.15 11.66 17.06
N ASP A 65 -1.08 12.42 18.14
CA ASP A 65 -0.07 12.23 19.20
C ASP A 65 -0.42 11.11 20.21
N ASN A 66 -1.64 10.55 20.14
CA ASN A 66 -2.11 9.53 21.07
C ASN A 66 -2.33 8.18 20.37
N SER A 67 -1.23 7.51 20.03
CA SER A 67 -1.23 6.17 19.42
C SER A 67 -1.94 5.12 20.28
N LYS A 68 -1.94 5.28 21.62
CA LYS A 68 -2.66 4.38 22.55
C LYS A 68 -4.18 4.48 22.43
N SER A 69 -4.71 5.54 21.82
CA SER A 69 -6.14 5.73 21.60
C SER A 69 -6.66 5.13 20.29
N CYS A 70 -5.77 4.55 19.47
CA CYS A 70 -6.15 4.01 18.18
C CYS A 70 -6.99 2.74 18.33
N GLN A 71 -8.09 2.68 17.60
CA GLN A 71 -8.93 1.47 17.48
C GLN A 71 -8.95 1.01 16.03
N ASP A 72 -9.04 -0.30 15.83
CA ASP A 72 -9.23 -0.87 14.49
C ASP A 72 -10.60 -0.43 13.96
N PHE A 73 -10.60 0.25 12.81
CA PHE A 73 -11.81 0.75 12.16
C PHE A 73 -12.20 -0.14 10.99
N PHE A 74 -11.21 -0.60 10.22
CA PHE A 74 -11.41 -1.48 9.10
C PHE A 74 -10.23 -2.43 8.96
N LYS A 75 -10.53 -3.69 8.61
CA LYS A 75 -9.53 -4.70 8.30
C LYS A 75 -9.93 -5.39 7.00
N PHE A 76 -8.95 -5.63 6.15
CA PHE A 76 -9.09 -6.38 4.92
C PHE A 76 -7.91 -7.33 4.80
N GLU A 77 -8.20 -8.57 4.45
CA GLU A 77 -7.19 -9.60 4.26
C GLU A 77 -7.42 -10.22 2.89
N MET A 78 -6.33 -10.40 2.17
CA MET A 78 -6.35 -10.99 0.85
C MET A 78 -5.24 -12.02 0.73
N ASP A 79 -5.66 -13.25 0.47
CA ASP A 79 -4.78 -14.33 0.04
C ASP A 79 -4.74 -14.46 -1.48
N LYS A 80 -3.77 -15.24 -1.96
CA LYS A 80 -3.60 -15.63 -3.36
C LYS A 80 -3.39 -14.44 -4.30
N ILE A 81 -2.57 -13.48 -3.87
CA ILE A 81 -2.34 -12.22 -4.60
C ILE A 81 -1.83 -12.50 -6.01
N CYS A 82 -0.97 -13.49 -6.19
CA CYS A 82 -0.44 -13.83 -7.50
C CYS A 82 -1.53 -14.16 -8.52
N SER A 83 -2.62 -14.80 -8.09
CA SER A 83 -3.77 -15.08 -8.97
C SER A 83 -4.63 -13.85 -9.28
N LYS A 84 -4.53 -12.80 -8.46
CA LYS A 84 -5.35 -11.58 -8.56
C LYS A 84 -4.61 -10.38 -9.16
N LEU A 85 -3.28 -10.42 -9.25
CA LEU A 85 -2.48 -9.35 -9.88
C LEU A 85 -2.85 -9.17 -11.36
N ALA A 86 -3.13 -10.27 -12.06
CA ALA A 86 -3.53 -10.25 -13.46
C ALA A 86 -5.01 -9.87 -13.67
N ASP A 87 -5.81 -9.79 -12.60
CA ASP A 87 -7.24 -9.45 -12.71
C ASP A 87 -7.43 -7.94 -12.86
N ARG A 88 -8.00 -7.54 -14.00
CA ARG A 88 -8.23 -6.14 -14.37
C ARG A 88 -9.41 -5.50 -13.64
N ASN A 89 -10.24 -6.28 -12.94
CA ASN A 89 -11.37 -5.76 -12.18
C ASN A 89 -11.01 -5.37 -10.73
N GLN A 90 -9.72 -5.29 -10.41
CA GLN A 90 -9.24 -4.99 -9.07
C GLN A 90 -8.87 -3.51 -8.91
N VAL A 91 -8.93 -3.01 -7.68
CA VAL A 91 -8.65 -1.60 -7.38
C VAL A 91 -7.22 -1.15 -7.74
N TRP A 92 -6.29 -2.10 -7.89
CA TRP A 92 -4.90 -1.86 -8.30
C TRP A 92 -4.66 -2.01 -9.81
N ALA A 93 -5.65 -2.42 -10.60
CA ALA A 93 -5.45 -2.75 -12.01
C ALA A 93 -4.87 -1.58 -12.82
N GLY A 94 -5.45 -0.38 -12.69
CA GLY A 94 -4.95 0.80 -13.39
C GLY A 94 -3.52 1.18 -12.99
N PHE A 95 -3.17 0.99 -11.72
CA PHE A 95 -1.81 1.24 -11.24
C PHE A 95 -0.81 0.24 -11.84
N LEU A 96 -1.15 -1.05 -11.90
CA LEU A 96 -0.27 -2.07 -12.48
C LEU A 96 -0.11 -1.93 -14.00
N GLU A 97 -1.16 -1.50 -14.71
CA GLU A 97 -1.10 -1.21 -16.15
C GLU A 97 -0.11 -0.08 -16.44
N ASP A 98 -0.14 1.01 -15.69
CA ASP A 98 0.79 2.13 -15.86
C ASP A 98 2.25 1.76 -15.54
N MET A 99 2.47 0.87 -14.56
CA MET A 99 3.80 0.41 -14.19
C MET A 99 4.43 -0.56 -15.18
N HIS A 100 3.66 -1.14 -16.11
CA HIS A 100 4.14 -2.15 -17.08
C HIS A 100 4.88 -3.33 -16.41
N ILE A 101 4.49 -3.72 -15.19
CA ILE A 101 5.09 -4.84 -14.47
C ILE A 101 4.54 -6.16 -15.01
N ASP A 102 5.41 -7.17 -15.13
CA ASP A 102 4.94 -8.55 -15.35
C ASP A 102 4.17 -9.01 -14.11
N THR A 103 2.85 -9.13 -14.25
CA THR A 103 1.95 -9.54 -13.15
C THR A 103 2.01 -11.04 -12.86
N LYS A 104 2.81 -11.80 -13.62
CA LYS A 104 3.00 -13.23 -13.40
C LYS A 104 4.00 -13.46 -12.27
N CYS A 105 3.52 -14.10 -11.20
CA CYS A 105 4.43 -14.60 -10.17
C CYS A 105 5.31 -15.75 -10.68
N PRO A 106 6.54 -15.91 -10.15
CA PRO A 106 7.15 -15.06 -9.13
C PRO A 106 7.58 -13.69 -9.67
N LEU A 107 7.19 -12.62 -8.97
CA LEU A 107 7.66 -11.26 -9.31
C LEU A 107 9.16 -11.19 -9.06
N GLN A 108 9.93 -10.82 -10.09
CA GLN A 108 11.39 -10.76 -10.04
C GLN A 108 11.88 -9.36 -9.65
N PRO A 109 13.12 -9.26 -9.11
CA PRO A 109 13.86 -8.00 -8.98
C PRO A 109 14.00 -7.20 -10.27
#